data_AF-A0A925WRA3-F1
#
_entry.id   AF-A0A925WRA3-F1
#
_cell.length_a   1.000
_cell.length_b   1.000
_cell.length_c   1.000
_cell.angle_alpha   90.00
_cell.angle_beta   90.00
_cell.angle_gamma   90.00
#
_symmetry.space_group_name_H-M   'P 1'
#
loop_
_entity.id
_entity.type
_entity.pdbx_description
1 polymer ?
#
loop_
_entity_poly.entity_id
_entity_poly.type
_entity_poly.pdbx_seq_one_letter_code
_entity_poly.pdbx_strand_id
1 'polypeptide(L)'
;MSNVSNKNTGRNAAILAAVAILAVAGGALYFGQNRPVSVAPDPQTLSAASPGPEGILPSDPPQQEGSSDTKADRRGLFVFTVATDDSGSHLERIPLAVAGSGEASNADEAVRALNTMAEQGESSPLPKGTRARSVTFEGDLATVDFSEAFQKNFTGGDENEALALNAAYATLGQFPGVRQVQILVEGQKIDSLGGNQPLTDPQPVPNNPALAQSETQ
;
A
#
# COMPACT_ATOMS: atom_id res chain seq x y z
N MET A 1 -3.53 1.28 -58.42
CA MET A 1 -4.98 1.22 -58.67
C MET A 1 -5.52 0.13 -57.76
N SER A 2 -6.38 0.29 -56.76
CA SER A 2 -7.18 1.38 -56.20
C SER A 2 -7.55 0.87 -54.79
N ASN A 3 -7.28 1.63 -53.73
CA ASN A 3 -8.18 2.58 -53.09
C ASN A 3 -9.09 1.95 -52.00
N VAL A 4 -8.70 2.19 -50.74
CA VAL A 4 -9.49 2.60 -49.57
C VAL A 4 -10.87 1.95 -49.32
N SER A 5 -11.00 1.35 -48.12
CA SER A 5 -12.16 1.64 -47.28
C SER A 5 -11.80 1.54 -45.80
N ASN A 6 -11.36 2.67 -45.25
CA ASN A 6 -11.35 2.96 -43.82
C ASN A 6 -12.75 3.43 -43.45
N LYS A 7 -13.43 2.75 -42.51
CA LYS A 7 -14.69 3.23 -41.97
C LYS A 7 -14.52 3.56 -40.49
N ASN A 8 -14.03 4.78 -40.28
CA ASN A 8 -14.06 5.47 -39.00
C ASN A 8 -15.46 6.08 -38.82
N THR A 9 -16.22 5.62 -37.84
CA THR A 9 -17.48 6.25 -37.40
C THR A 9 -17.60 5.87 -35.92
N GLY A 10 -17.20 6.68 -34.96
CA GLY A 10 -17.55 8.09 -34.80
C GLY A 10 -18.82 8.13 -33.97
N ARG A 11 -18.68 8.25 -32.64
CA ARG A 11 -19.68 8.83 -31.74
C ARG A 11 -19.11 9.05 -30.35
N ASN A 12 -18.62 10.26 -30.19
CA ASN A 12 -18.30 10.88 -28.91
C ASN A 12 -19.61 11.00 -28.11
N ALA A 13 -19.72 10.30 -26.98
CA ALA A 13 -20.73 10.58 -25.98
C ALA A 13 -20.01 11.18 -24.77
N ALA A 14 -19.95 12.50 -24.76
CA ALA A 14 -19.63 13.27 -23.58
C ALA A 14 -20.67 12.98 -22.50
N ILE A 15 -20.25 12.45 -21.35
CA ILE A 15 -21.05 12.51 -20.13
C ILE A 15 -20.23 13.29 -19.11
N LEU A 16 -20.50 14.60 -19.12
CA LEU A 16 -20.21 15.50 -18.02
C LEU A 16 -21.02 15.02 -16.80
N ALA A 17 -20.36 14.39 -15.83
CA ALA A 17 -20.93 14.19 -14.51
C ALA A 17 -20.18 15.08 -13.52
N ALA A 18 -20.73 16.28 -13.32
CA ALA A 18 -20.41 17.13 -12.19
C ALA A 18 -20.91 16.44 -10.91
N VAL A 19 -20.02 16.22 -9.93
CA VAL A 19 -20.43 15.89 -8.56
C VAL A 19 -19.85 16.93 -7.63
N ALA A 20 -20.76 17.60 -6.95
CA ALA A 20 -20.57 18.78 -6.14
C ALA A 20 -19.82 18.49 -4.83
N ILE A 21 -18.90 19.39 -4.47
CA ILE A 21 -18.29 19.48 -3.15
C ILE A 21 -19.32 20.07 -2.19
N LEU A 22 -19.78 19.30 -1.21
CA LEU A 22 -20.53 19.81 -0.07
C LEU A 22 -19.60 19.87 1.15
N ALA A 23 -19.09 21.07 1.42
CA ALA A 23 -18.52 21.44 2.70
C ALA A 23 -19.66 21.59 3.72
N VAL A 24 -19.59 20.87 4.84
CA VAL A 24 -20.40 21.16 6.02
C VAL A 24 -19.48 21.65 7.13
N ALA A 25 -19.57 22.95 7.38
CA ALA A 25 -19.06 23.63 8.55
C ALA A 25 -20.11 23.60 9.68
N GLY A 26 -19.66 23.39 10.91
CA GLY A 26 -20.43 23.51 12.15
C GLY A 26 -19.86 22.54 13.19
N GLY A 27 -19.27 22.93 14.31
CA GLY A 27 -19.49 24.11 15.13
C GLY A 27 -20.23 23.68 16.40
N ALA A 28 -19.50 23.31 17.46
CA ALA A 28 -20.06 23.21 18.81
C ALA A 28 -18.96 23.45 19.86
N LEU A 29 -19.08 24.61 20.49
CA LEU A 29 -18.32 25.10 21.63
C LEU A 29 -18.65 24.24 22.86
N TYR A 30 -17.63 23.73 23.55
CA TYR A 30 -17.78 23.33 24.95
C TYR A 30 -16.92 24.26 25.81
N PHE A 31 -17.57 25.31 26.31
CA PHE A 31 -17.07 26.20 27.35
C PHE A 31 -17.49 25.64 28.72
N GLY A 32 -16.52 25.36 29.59
CA GLY A 32 -16.73 25.17 31.03
C GLY A 32 -15.94 26.22 31.79
N GLN A 33 -16.62 27.25 32.30
CA GLN A 33 -16.03 28.29 33.14
C GLN A 33 -15.86 27.81 34.58
N ASN A 34 -14.73 28.16 35.20
CA ASN A 34 -14.68 28.58 36.60
C ASN A 34 -13.60 29.66 36.75
N ARG A 35 -14.00 30.84 37.23
CA ARG A 35 -13.17 31.99 37.64
C ARG A 35 -13.79 32.56 38.94
N PRO A 36 -13.21 33.58 39.59
CA PRO A 36 -11.82 33.91 39.93
C PRO A 36 -11.70 34.11 41.48
N VAL A 37 -10.58 34.52 42.10
CA VAL A 37 -10.10 35.91 42.34
C VAL A 37 -8.86 35.77 43.25
N SER A 38 -7.66 36.15 42.80
CA SER A 38 -6.95 37.43 43.04
C SER A 38 -6.52 37.69 44.49
N VAL A 39 -5.21 37.72 44.77
CA VAL A 39 -4.50 38.83 45.46
C VAL A 39 -3.01 38.80 45.07
N ALA A 40 -2.52 39.92 44.55
CA ALA A 40 -1.14 40.44 44.66
C ALA A 40 -1.30 41.96 45.01
N PRO A 41 -0.27 42.77 45.34
CA PRO A 41 1.19 42.57 45.37
C PRO A 41 1.84 43.06 46.70
N ASP A 42 3.16 42.98 46.94
CA ASP A 42 4.11 44.08 46.67
C ASP A 42 5.60 43.65 46.80
N PRO A 43 6.55 44.44 46.24
CA PRO A 43 7.91 44.02 45.92
C PRO A 43 9.04 44.61 46.80
N GLN A 44 10.22 43.99 46.67
CA GLN A 44 11.59 44.47 46.94
C GLN A 44 12.15 44.46 48.37
N THR A 45 13.27 43.73 48.53
CA THR A 45 14.51 44.27 49.12
C THR A 45 15.73 43.59 48.48
N LEU A 46 16.56 44.39 47.80
CA LEU A 46 17.91 44.07 47.31
C LEU A 46 18.88 43.91 48.49
N SER A 47 19.80 42.93 48.45
CA SER A 47 21.03 42.98 49.25
C SER A 47 22.18 42.14 48.66
N ALA A 48 23.06 42.86 47.96
CA ALA A 48 24.53 42.81 47.93
C ALA A 48 25.33 41.53 47.57
N ALA A 49 26.34 41.79 46.73
CA ALA A 49 27.29 40.90 46.07
C ALA A 49 28.59 40.62 46.85
N SER A 50 29.35 39.61 46.40
CA SER A 50 30.80 39.72 46.06
C SER A 50 31.32 38.50 45.25
N PRO A 51 32.44 38.63 44.49
CA PRO A 51 32.77 37.83 43.30
C PRO A 51 33.99 36.89 43.45
N GLY A 52 34.20 36.00 42.47
CA GLY A 52 35.45 35.25 42.26
C GLY A 52 35.55 34.68 40.83
N PRO A 53 36.76 34.53 40.22
CA PRO A 53 36.95 34.79 38.79
C PRO A 53 37.26 33.56 37.90
N GLU A 54 37.04 33.77 36.59
CA GLU A 54 37.69 33.18 35.41
C GLU A 54 37.54 31.68 35.07
N GLY A 55 37.04 31.41 33.84
CA GLY A 55 37.30 30.14 33.16
C GLY A 55 36.42 29.75 31.96
N ILE A 56 36.57 30.44 30.81
CA ILE A 56 36.41 29.93 29.41
C ILE A 56 34.99 29.76 28.82
N LEU A 57 34.71 30.56 27.78
CA LEU A 57 33.71 30.41 26.68
C LEU A 57 34.35 29.57 25.54
N PRO A 58 33.61 28.87 24.62
CA PRO A 58 32.56 29.48 23.80
C PRO A 58 31.34 28.61 23.42
N SER A 59 30.33 29.32 22.93
CA SER A 59 29.13 28.92 22.19
C SER A 59 29.42 28.12 20.91
N ASP A 60 28.61 27.11 20.57
CA ASP A 60 27.68 27.06 19.40
C ASP A 60 26.91 25.69 19.36
N PRO A 61 25.93 25.41 18.46
CA PRO A 61 24.49 25.37 18.77
C PRO A 61 23.84 23.98 18.50
N PRO A 62 22.54 23.89 18.15
CA PRO A 62 21.59 22.90 18.70
C PRO A 62 21.94 21.44 18.34
N GLN A 63 21.72 20.53 19.30
CA GLN A 63 21.75 19.10 19.00
C GLN A 63 20.69 18.75 17.96
N GLN A 64 21.20 18.11 16.93
CA GLN A 64 20.57 17.62 15.72
C GLN A 64 19.41 16.65 15.99
N GLU A 65 18.38 16.81 15.17
CA GLU A 65 17.83 15.73 14.34
C GLU A 65 17.49 14.43 15.08
N GLY A 66 16.24 14.37 15.55
CA GLY A 66 15.47 13.13 15.49
C GLY A 66 14.95 12.91 14.06
N SER A 67 15.85 12.93 13.07
CA SER A 67 15.59 12.24 11.81
C SER A 67 15.36 10.80 12.21
N SER A 68 14.12 10.34 12.02
CA SER A 68 13.80 8.92 12.07
C SER A 68 14.47 8.29 10.85
N ASP A 69 15.80 8.19 10.90
CA ASP A 69 16.62 7.43 9.97
C ASP A 69 16.37 5.97 10.33
N THR A 70 15.17 5.51 9.97
CA THR A 70 14.88 4.10 9.89
C THR A 70 15.74 3.62 8.74
N LYS A 71 16.95 3.17 9.08
CA LYS A 71 17.69 2.14 8.35
C LYS A 71 16.64 1.20 7.79
N ALA A 72 16.33 1.37 6.50
CA ALA A 72 15.28 0.63 5.83
C ALA A 72 15.48 -0.83 6.18
N ASP A 73 14.58 -1.35 7.01
CA ASP A 73 14.49 -2.77 7.28
C ASP A 73 14.41 -3.41 5.90
N ARG A 74 15.50 -4.04 5.48
CA ARG A 74 15.63 -4.63 4.14
C ARG A 74 14.75 -5.88 4.16
N ARG A 75 13.45 -5.66 4.09
CA ARG A 75 12.43 -6.69 4.03
C ARG A 75 12.72 -7.51 2.78
N GLY A 76 12.97 -8.80 2.98
CA GLY A 76 12.98 -9.76 1.89
C GLY A 76 11.57 -9.83 1.34
N LEU A 77 11.36 -9.35 0.11
CA LEU A 77 10.09 -9.49 -0.58
C LEU A 77 10.12 -10.80 -1.37
N PHE A 78 8.99 -11.50 -1.43
CA PHE A 78 8.84 -12.74 -2.19
C PHE A 78 7.68 -12.60 -3.18
N VAL A 79 7.75 -13.32 -4.28
CA VAL A 79 6.66 -13.53 -5.23
C VAL A 79 6.31 -15.01 -5.28
N PHE A 80 5.20 -15.35 -5.92
CA PHE A 80 4.72 -16.73 -5.98
C PHE A 80 4.68 -17.26 -7.41
N THR A 81 5.01 -18.53 -7.58
CA THR A 81 4.81 -19.29 -8.82
C THR A 81 3.93 -20.50 -8.54
N VAL A 82 3.25 -21.00 -9.57
CA VAL A 82 2.52 -22.26 -9.49
C VAL A 82 3.50 -23.41 -9.75
N ALA A 83 3.56 -24.34 -8.80
CA ALA A 83 4.17 -25.65 -8.96
C ALA A 83 3.08 -26.72 -8.92
N THR A 84 3.29 -27.84 -9.62
CA THR A 84 2.34 -28.95 -9.66
C THR A 84 3.06 -30.23 -9.29
N ASP A 85 2.50 -30.97 -8.33
CA ASP A 85 2.98 -32.28 -7.89
C ASP A 85 1.85 -33.32 -7.87
N ASP A 86 2.08 -34.47 -7.25
CA ASP A 86 1.10 -35.57 -7.14
C ASP A 86 -0.15 -35.18 -6.33
N SER A 87 -0.11 -34.10 -5.54
CA SER A 87 -1.20 -33.59 -4.70
C SER A 87 -2.00 -32.46 -5.37
N GLY A 88 -1.55 -31.96 -6.51
CA GLY A 88 -2.20 -30.86 -7.25
C GLY A 88 -1.31 -29.64 -7.38
N SER A 89 -1.91 -28.50 -7.75
CA SER A 89 -1.17 -27.26 -7.95
C SER A 89 -1.11 -26.43 -6.67
N HIS A 90 0.07 -25.88 -6.36
CA HIS A 90 0.31 -25.08 -5.16
C HIS A 90 1.23 -23.90 -5.44
N LEU A 91 1.25 -22.93 -4.51
CA LEU A 91 2.08 -21.75 -4.61
C LEU A 91 3.46 -21.97 -3.97
N GLU A 92 4.52 -21.80 -4.75
CA GLU A 92 5.90 -21.76 -4.26
C GLU A 92 6.40 -20.32 -4.14
N ARG A 93 7.18 -20.05 -3.09
CA ARG A 93 7.75 -18.72 -2.83
C ARG A 93 9.11 -18.58 -3.52
N ILE A 94 9.28 -17.51 -4.26
CA ILE A 94 10.57 -17.13 -4.86
C ILE A 94 11.01 -15.78 -4.30
N PRO A 95 12.25 -15.65 -3.79
CA PRO A 95 12.78 -14.38 -3.33
C PRO A 95 12.86 -13.37 -4.48
N LEU A 96 12.30 -12.19 -4.26
CA LEU A 96 12.41 -11.07 -5.17
C LEU A 96 13.61 -10.23 -4.75
N ALA A 97 14.61 -10.15 -5.63
CA ALA A 97 15.74 -9.25 -5.44
C ALA A 97 15.24 -7.80 -5.51
N VAL A 98 15.03 -7.17 -4.36
CA VAL A 98 14.77 -5.74 -4.29
C VAL A 98 16.08 -5.04 -4.61
N ALA A 99 16.21 -4.56 -5.86
CA ALA A 99 17.34 -3.74 -6.27
C ALA A 99 17.41 -2.54 -5.32
N GLY A 100 18.41 -2.54 -4.45
CA GLY A 100 18.49 -1.61 -3.34
C GLY A 100 18.73 -0.19 -3.81
N SER A 101 17.67 0.59 -3.89
CA SER A 101 17.68 2.02 -3.67
C SER A 101 16.56 2.27 -2.66
N GLY A 102 16.92 2.55 -1.41
CA GLY A 102 16.00 2.68 -0.27
C GLY A 102 15.03 3.86 -0.34
N GLU A 103 14.62 4.25 -1.54
CA GLU A 103 13.79 5.40 -1.86
C GLU A 103 12.45 4.98 -2.50
N ALA A 104 12.29 3.71 -2.91
CA ALA A 104 11.03 3.24 -3.50
C ALA A 104 9.93 3.18 -2.43
N SER A 105 8.75 3.72 -2.74
CA SER A 105 7.60 3.64 -1.83
C SER A 105 7.09 2.20 -1.75
N ASN A 106 6.41 1.84 -0.65
CA ASN A 106 5.76 0.52 -0.52
C ASN A 106 4.85 0.21 -1.73
N ALA A 107 4.16 1.23 -2.27
CA ALA A 107 3.31 1.09 -3.44
C ALA A 107 4.11 0.68 -4.68
N ASP A 108 5.25 1.33 -4.93
CA ASP A 108 6.13 1.00 -6.05
C ASP A 108 6.69 -0.41 -5.92
N GLU A 109 7.05 -0.81 -4.70
CA GLU A 109 7.56 -2.17 -4.43
C GLU A 109 6.49 -3.24 -4.66
N ALA A 110 5.24 -2.95 -4.24
CA ALA A 110 4.11 -3.85 -4.42
C ALA A 110 3.75 -4.03 -5.90
N VAL A 111 3.69 -2.92 -6.64
CA VAL A 111 3.47 -2.94 -8.10
C VAL A 111 4.58 -3.74 -8.78
N ARG A 112 5.85 -3.49 -8.42
CA ARG A 112 6.99 -4.23 -8.95
C ARG A 112 6.86 -5.73 -8.65
N ALA A 113 6.54 -6.11 -7.43
CA ALA A 113 6.42 -7.53 -7.06
C ALA A 113 5.30 -8.24 -7.82
N LEU A 114 4.13 -7.62 -7.93
CA LEU A 114 3.01 -8.18 -8.70
C LEU A 114 3.34 -8.30 -10.19
N ASN A 115 4.02 -7.31 -10.77
CA ASN A 115 4.43 -7.38 -12.16
C ASN A 115 5.53 -8.44 -12.38
N THR A 116 6.51 -8.55 -11.49
CA THR A 116 7.51 -9.64 -11.58
C THR A 116 6.86 -11.02 -11.46
N MET A 117 5.82 -11.16 -10.63
CA MET A 117 5.02 -12.38 -10.55
C MET A 117 4.28 -12.66 -11.87
N ALA A 118 3.65 -11.64 -12.47
CA ALA A 118 2.95 -11.76 -13.76
C ALA A 118 3.91 -12.12 -14.91
N GLU A 119 5.19 -11.75 -14.79
CA GLU A 119 6.24 -12.00 -15.79
C GLU A 119 6.85 -13.41 -15.70
N GLN A 120 6.45 -14.25 -14.74
CA GLN A 120 6.93 -15.64 -14.62
C GLN A 120 6.39 -16.59 -15.72
N GLY A 121 5.73 -16.07 -16.74
CA GLY A 121 5.24 -16.85 -17.88
C GLY A 121 4.19 -17.89 -17.46
N GLU A 122 4.35 -19.14 -17.93
CA GLU A 122 3.41 -20.24 -17.61
C GLU A 122 3.42 -20.63 -16.13
N SER A 123 4.48 -20.31 -15.39
CA SER A 123 4.55 -20.54 -13.95
C SER A 123 3.88 -19.42 -13.14
N SER A 124 3.43 -18.34 -13.80
CA SER A 124 2.69 -17.29 -13.10
C SER A 124 1.31 -17.79 -12.67
N PRO A 125 0.90 -17.54 -11.42
CA PRO A 125 -0.49 -17.77 -11.01
C PRO A 125 -1.44 -16.72 -11.62
N LEU A 126 -0.92 -15.63 -12.18
CA LEU A 126 -1.74 -14.56 -12.76
C LEU A 126 -2.03 -14.82 -14.24
N PRO A 127 -3.21 -14.41 -14.75
CA PRO A 127 -3.55 -14.55 -16.16
C PRO A 127 -2.55 -13.87 -17.09
N LYS A 128 -2.37 -14.43 -18.29
CA LYS A 128 -1.38 -13.93 -19.26
C LYS A 128 -1.64 -12.48 -19.61
N GLY A 129 -0.59 -11.67 -19.58
CA GLY A 129 -0.66 -10.23 -19.89
C GLY A 129 -1.21 -9.36 -18.76
N THR A 130 -1.48 -9.92 -17.58
CA THR A 130 -1.79 -9.15 -16.37
C THR A 130 -0.69 -8.13 -16.09
N ARG A 131 -1.10 -6.92 -15.70
CA ARG A 131 -0.22 -5.88 -15.19
C ARG A 131 -0.86 -5.23 -13.97
N ALA A 132 -0.11 -5.10 -12.88
CA ALA A 132 -0.46 -4.22 -11.78
C ALA A 132 -0.17 -2.78 -12.20
N ARG A 133 -1.20 -1.95 -12.24
CA ARG A 133 -1.14 -0.54 -12.65
C ARG A 133 -0.82 0.37 -11.48
N SER A 134 -1.42 0.08 -10.33
CA SER A 134 -1.18 0.82 -9.09
C SER A 134 -1.52 -0.05 -7.88
N VAL A 135 -0.89 0.28 -6.75
CA VAL A 135 -1.23 -0.25 -5.43
C VAL A 135 -1.31 0.93 -4.48
N THR A 136 -2.33 0.94 -3.63
CA THR A 136 -2.49 1.94 -2.57
C THR A 136 -2.65 1.23 -1.23
N PHE A 137 -2.20 1.88 -0.16
CA PHE A 137 -2.29 1.38 1.20
C PHE A 137 -3.03 2.39 2.07
N GLU A 138 -4.15 1.96 2.66
CA GLU A 138 -5.01 2.77 3.52
C GLU A 138 -5.30 2.00 4.81
N GLY A 139 -4.59 2.33 5.89
CA GLY A 139 -4.73 1.60 7.15
C GLY A 139 -4.28 0.14 7.00
N ASP A 140 -5.22 -0.80 7.16
CA ASP A 140 -4.98 -2.24 7.00
C ASP A 140 -5.41 -2.81 5.63
N LEU A 141 -5.86 -1.94 4.72
CA LEU A 141 -6.31 -2.28 3.38
C LEU A 141 -5.26 -1.95 2.32
N ALA A 142 -4.91 -2.94 1.51
CA ALA A 142 -4.21 -2.73 0.26
C ALA A 142 -5.20 -2.80 -0.92
N THR A 143 -5.23 -1.79 -1.77
CA THR A 143 -6.03 -1.82 -3.00
C THR A 143 -5.12 -1.91 -4.21
N VAL A 144 -5.30 -2.93 -5.05
CA VAL A 144 -4.55 -3.15 -6.29
C VAL A 144 -5.45 -2.94 -7.50
N ASP A 145 -4.96 -2.16 -8.46
CA ASP A 145 -5.59 -2.00 -9.77
C ASP A 145 -4.83 -2.79 -10.83
N PHE A 146 -5.49 -3.79 -11.42
CA PHE A 146 -4.95 -4.58 -12.52
C PHE A 146 -5.43 -4.09 -13.88
N SER A 147 -4.68 -4.43 -14.92
CA SER A 147 -5.11 -4.29 -16.30
C SER A 147 -6.30 -5.20 -16.63
N GLU A 148 -7.07 -4.83 -17.66
CA GLU A 148 -8.19 -5.65 -18.15
C GLU A 148 -7.82 -7.11 -18.47
N ALA A 149 -6.55 -7.38 -18.79
CA ALA A 149 -6.05 -8.72 -19.09
C ALA A 149 -6.19 -9.66 -17.90
N PHE A 150 -6.14 -9.15 -16.66
CA PHE A 150 -6.35 -9.95 -15.46
C PHE A 150 -7.68 -10.70 -15.50
N GLN A 151 -8.77 -10.02 -15.90
CA GLN A 151 -10.07 -10.67 -16.00
C GLN A 151 -10.29 -11.31 -17.38
N LYS A 152 -9.97 -10.61 -18.47
CA LYS A 152 -10.29 -11.06 -19.83
C LYS A 152 -9.56 -12.33 -20.26
N ASN A 153 -8.33 -12.51 -19.76
CA ASN A 153 -7.50 -13.66 -20.14
C ASN A 153 -7.54 -14.78 -19.09
N PHE A 154 -8.40 -14.66 -18.08
CA PHE A 154 -8.59 -15.73 -17.12
C PHE A 154 -9.31 -16.91 -17.80
N THR A 155 -8.62 -18.05 -17.91
CA THR A 155 -9.16 -19.27 -18.53
C THR A 155 -9.13 -20.47 -17.57
N GLY A 156 -9.11 -20.22 -16.26
CA GLY A 156 -9.00 -21.23 -15.21
C GLY A 156 -10.37 -21.69 -14.66
N GLY A 157 -10.34 -22.77 -13.89
CA GLY A 157 -11.42 -23.14 -12.97
C GLY A 157 -11.14 -22.67 -11.54
N ASP A 158 -11.96 -23.11 -10.60
CA ASP A 158 -11.97 -22.69 -9.20
C ASP A 158 -10.58 -22.77 -8.52
N GLU A 159 -9.82 -23.83 -8.80
CA GLU A 159 -8.47 -24.02 -8.27
C GLU A 159 -7.50 -22.94 -8.77
N ASN A 160 -7.51 -22.64 -10.08
CA ASN A 160 -6.66 -21.61 -10.66
C ASN A 160 -7.09 -20.20 -10.23
N GLU A 161 -8.40 -19.98 -10.02
CA GLU A 161 -8.92 -18.74 -9.44
C GLU A 161 -8.36 -18.55 -8.02
N ALA A 162 -8.45 -19.58 -7.18
CA ALA A 162 -7.93 -19.54 -5.83
C ALA A 162 -6.42 -19.31 -5.81
N LEU A 163 -5.64 -19.96 -6.68
CA LEU A 163 -4.19 -19.76 -6.79
C LEU A 163 -3.85 -18.32 -7.20
N ALA A 164 -4.52 -17.78 -8.22
CA ALA A 164 -4.31 -16.41 -8.70
C ALA A 164 -4.58 -15.37 -7.60
N LEU A 165 -5.73 -15.49 -6.95
CA LEU A 165 -6.16 -14.56 -5.90
C LEU A 165 -5.27 -14.68 -4.66
N ASN A 166 -5.00 -15.91 -4.19
CA ASN A 166 -4.15 -16.12 -3.01
C ASN A 166 -2.71 -15.65 -3.23
N ALA A 167 -2.16 -15.80 -4.44
CA ALA A 167 -0.85 -15.27 -4.78
C ALA A 167 -0.82 -13.74 -4.68
N ALA A 168 -1.83 -13.05 -5.23
CA ALA A 168 -1.93 -11.59 -5.13
C ALA A 168 -2.08 -11.14 -3.67
N TYR A 169 -2.97 -11.78 -2.90
CA TYR A 169 -3.21 -11.46 -1.50
C TYR A 169 -1.98 -11.70 -0.62
N ALA A 170 -1.33 -12.85 -0.78
CA ALA A 170 -0.13 -13.18 -0.04
C ALA A 170 1.01 -12.23 -0.40
N THR A 171 1.13 -11.81 -1.67
CA THR A 171 2.16 -10.85 -2.06
C THR A 171 1.96 -9.48 -1.42
N LEU A 172 0.73 -8.96 -1.40
CA LEU A 172 0.41 -7.69 -0.76
C LEU A 172 0.39 -7.77 0.77
N GLY A 173 0.13 -8.94 1.33
CA GLY A 173 0.17 -9.22 2.76
C GLY A 173 1.57 -9.15 3.39
N GLN A 174 2.63 -9.12 2.58
CA GLN A 174 4.01 -8.95 3.07
C GLN A 174 4.31 -7.51 3.53
N PHE A 175 3.44 -6.56 3.18
CA PHE A 175 3.60 -5.18 3.59
C PHE A 175 3.05 -4.98 5.02
N PRO A 176 3.79 -4.26 5.90
CA PRO A 176 3.43 -4.14 7.29
C PRO A 176 2.07 -3.47 7.45
N GLY A 177 1.22 -4.06 8.28
CA GLY A 177 -0.12 -3.55 8.57
C GLY A 177 -1.22 -4.05 7.62
N VAL A 178 -0.88 -4.67 6.48
CA VAL A 178 -1.90 -5.18 5.55
C VAL A 178 -2.59 -6.42 6.11
N ARG A 179 -3.91 -6.36 6.21
CA ARG A 179 -4.78 -7.46 6.69
C ARG A 179 -5.83 -7.87 5.66
N GLN A 180 -6.13 -6.99 4.73
CA GLN A 180 -7.13 -7.20 3.69
C GLN A 180 -6.69 -6.56 2.37
N VAL A 181 -7.20 -7.10 1.27
CA VAL A 181 -6.88 -6.67 -0.09
C VAL A 181 -8.15 -6.47 -0.90
N GLN A 182 -8.26 -5.33 -1.58
CA GLN A 182 -9.27 -5.08 -2.61
C GLN A 182 -8.64 -5.17 -3.99
N ILE A 183 -9.23 -5.98 -4.87
CA ILE A 183 -8.86 -6.05 -6.28
C ILE A 183 -9.77 -5.14 -7.10
N LEU A 184 -9.16 -4.36 -7.98
CA LEU A 184 -9.82 -3.58 -9.03
C LEU A 184 -9.26 -4.01 -10.40
N VAL A 185 -10.07 -3.83 -11.43
CA VAL A 185 -9.67 -3.98 -12.83
C VAL A 185 -10.05 -2.71 -13.57
N GLU A 186 -9.07 -2.05 -14.19
CA GLU A 186 -9.27 -0.75 -14.85
C GLU A 186 -9.92 0.29 -13.92
N GLY A 187 -9.56 0.28 -12.64
CA GLY A 187 -10.09 1.16 -11.60
C GLY A 187 -11.52 0.84 -11.16
N GLN A 188 -12.10 -0.27 -11.61
CA GLN A 188 -13.47 -0.70 -11.25
C GLN A 188 -13.45 -1.96 -10.40
N LYS A 189 -14.39 -2.07 -9.47
CA LYS A 189 -14.65 -3.33 -8.76
C LYS A 189 -15.20 -4.36 -9.73
N ILE A 190 -14.82 -5.61 -9.54
CA ILE A 190 -15.36 -6.76 -10.28
C ILE A 190 -16.09 -7.68 -9.32
N ASP A 191 -17.12 -8.38 -9.81
CA ASP A 191 -17.89 -9.31 -9.00
C ASP A 191 -17.09 -10.58 -8.71
N SER A 192 -16.35 -11.09 -9.70
CA SER A 192 -15.53 -12.29 -9.58
C SER A 192 -14.50 -12.36 -10.71
N LEU A 193 -13.46 -13.17 -10.51
CA LEU A 193 -12.44 -13.44 -11.52
C LEU A 193 -12.86 -14.61 -12.41
N GLY A 194 -13.27 -15.73 -11.80
CA GLY A 194 -13.70 -16.96 -12.47
C GLY A 194 -15.18 -17.31 -12.26
N GLY A 195 -15.87 -16.58 -11.39
CA GLY A 195 -17.29 -16.78 -11.06
C GLY A 195 -17.53 -17.51 -9.74
N ASN A 196 -16.47 -17.88 -9.00
CA ASN A 196 -16.60 -18.73 -7.82
C ASN A 196 -16.43 -17.98 -6.50
N GLN A 197 -15.66 -16.89 -6.50
CA GLN A 197 -15.44 -16.07 -5.31
C GLN A 197 -15.87 -14.61 -5.55
N PRO A 198 -16.66 -14.02 -4.63
CA PRO A 198 -17.00 -12.60 -4.71
C PRO A 198 -15.76 -11.73 -4.44
N LEU A 199 -15.56 -10.70 -5.27
CA LEU A 199 -14.46 -9.73 -5.18
C LEU A 199 -14.95 -8.29 -4.98
N THR A 200 -16.25 -8.10 -4.81
CA THR A 200 -16.88 -6.79 -4.58
C THR A 200 -16.42 -6.15 -3.26
N ASP A 201 -16.11 -6.97 -2.25
CA ASP A 201 -15.63 -6.55 -0.95
C ASP A 201 -14.17 -6.96 -0.72
N PRO A 202 -13.41 -6.22 0.12
CA PRO A 202 -12.04 -6.59 0.47
C PRO A 202 -11.94 -8.00 1.04
N GLN A 203 -10.94 -8.74 0.58
CA GLN A 203 -10.69 -10.12 1.01
C GLN A 203 -9.56 -10.15 2.04
N PRO A 204 -9.66 -11.00 3.09
CA PRO A 204 -8.61 -11.12 4.08
C PRO A 204 -7.33 -11.70 3.45
N VAL A 205 -6.18 -11.21 3.89
CA VAL A 205 -4.90 -11.83 3.53
C VAL A 205 -4.86 -13.24 4.13
N PRO A 206 -4.59 -14.28 3.32
CA PRO A 206 -4.49 -15.64 3.84
C PRO A 206 -3.32 -15.74 4.82
N ASN A 207 -3.59 -16.25 6.03
CA ASN A 207 -2.55 -16.67 6.97
C ASN A 207 -1.84 -17.89 6.39
N ASN A 208 -0.91 -17.67 5.46
CA ASN A 208 -0.21 -18.76 4.79
C ASN A 208 0.87 -19.32 5.74
N PRO A 209 0.75 -20.57 6.24
CA PRO A 209 1.78 -21.16 7.09
C PRO A 209 3.13 -21.28 6.37
N ALA A 210 3.17 -21.29 5.03
CA ALA A 210 4.41 -21.26 4.26
C ALA A 210 5.18 -19.91 4.39
N LEU A 211 4.53 -18.83 4.84
CA LEU A 211 5.19 -17.59 5.24
C LEU A 211 5.80 -17.67 6.64
N ALA A 212 5.20 -18.46 7.53
CA ALA A 212 5.65 -18.64 8.93
C ALA A 212 6.82 -19.62 9.09
N GLN A 213 7.14 -20.44 8.09
CA GLN A 213 8.14 -21.50 8.18
C GLN A 213 9.59 -21.03 7.92
N SER A 214 9.83 -19.74 7.66
CA SER A 214 11.18 -19.20 7.41
C SER A 214 11.87 -18.55 8.62
N GLU A 215 11.26 -18.56 9.81
CA GLU A 215 11.84 -17.94 11.04
C GLU A 215 12.37 -18.95 12.07
N THR A 216 12.66 -20.20 11.68
CA THR A 216 13.31 -21.15 12.58
C THR A 216 14.40 -21.94 11.87
N GLN A 217 15.57 -21.33 11.73
CA GLN A 217 16.83 -22.08 11.68
C GLN A 217 18.00 -21.25 12.21
#